data_AF-A0A3M7S7V8-F1
#
_entry.id   AF-A0A3M7S7V8-F1
#
_cell.length_a   1.000
_cell.length_b   1.000
_cell.length_c   1.000
_cell.angle_alpha   90.00
_cell.angle_beta   90.00
_cell.angle_gamma   90.00
#
_symmetry.space_group_name_H-M   'P 1'
#
loop_
_entity.id
_entity.type
_entity.pdbx_description
1 polymer ?
#
loop_
_entity_poly.entity_id
_entity_poly.type
_entity_poly.pdbx_seq_one_letter_code
_entity_poly.pdbx_strand_id
1 'polypeptide(L)'
;MDLLEIRLDCDQTTLYQNLKDKWGRIQCPACKDHTIDVDQCLSMLYNKELILRNKIELDLDKNLKDELMIKLDDQFGKVVNQIELQCEF
;
A
#
# COMPACT_ATOMS: atom_id res chain seq x y z
N MET A 1 2.77 2.10 0.71
CA MET A 1 3.03 2.07 2.17
C MET A 1 4.38 2.68 2.56
N ASP A 2 5.45 2.50 1.78
CA ASP A 2 6.80 2.89 2.22
C ASP A 2 7.07 4.41 2.30
N LEU A 3 6.32 5.20 1.54
CA LEU A 3 6.38 6.67 1.54
C LEU A 3 5.22 7.32 2.32
N LEU A 4 4.45 6.55 3.08
CA LEU A 4 3.30 7.08 3.82
C LEU A 4 3.78 7.90 5.02
N GLU A 5 3.50 9.19 5.03
CA GLU A 5 3.77 10.06 6.19
C GLU A 5 2.61 10.00 7.18
N ILE A 6 2.93 9.86 8.46
CA ILE A 6 1.99 9.82 9.58
C ILE A 6 2.35 10.88 10.62
N ARG A 7 1.38 11.31 11.42
CA ARG A 7 1.57 12.33 12.46
C ARG A 7 2.02 11.70 13.77
N LEU A 8 2.96 12.33 14.44
CA LEU A 8 3.41 11.98 15.79
C LEU A 8 2.64 12.80 16.83
N ASP A 9 2.68 12.38 18.10
CA ASP A 9 2.06 13.11 19.21
C ASP A 9 2.64 14.53 19.41
N CYS A 10 3.85 14.78 18.93
CA CYS A 10 4.51 16.10 18.92
C CYS A 10 4.16 16.96 17.69
N ASP A 11 3.11 16.59 16.95
CA ASP A 11 2.64 17.24 15.72
C ASP A 11 3.60 17.27 14.53
N GLN A 12 4.79 16.67 14.68
CA GLN A 12 5.68 16.39 13.56
C GLN A 12 5.18 15.18 12.76
N THR A 13 5.70 15.03 11.54
CA THR A 13 5.44 13.85 10.72
C THR A 13 6.64 12.92 10.67
N THR A 14 6.39 11.65 10.37
CA THR A 14 7.43 10.65 10.10
C THR A 14 6.92 9.66 9.07
N LEU A 15 7.82 8.97 8.39
CA LEU A 15 7.45 7.84 7.53
C LEU A 15 6.90 6.69 8.37
N TYR A 16 5.81 6.08 7.92
CA TYR A 16 5.20 4.91 8.54
C TYR A 16 6.21 3.77 8.73
N GLN A 17 7.16 3.60 7.80
CA GLN A 17 8.25 2.63 7.92
C GLN A 17 9.09 2.80 9.19
N ASN A 18 9.22 4.03 9.70
CA ASN A 18 9.98 4.27 10.92
C ASN A 18 9.30 3.68 12.15
N LEU A 19 8.01 3.32 12.07
CA LEU A 19 7.21 2.78 13.18
C LEU A 19 6.69 1.35 12.94
N LYS A 20 6.44 0.95 11.68
CA LYS A 20 5.66 -0.28 11.34
C LYS A 20 6.15 -1.58 11.98
N ASP A 21 7.46 -1.71 12.21
CA ASP A 21 8.11 -2.91 12.78
C ASP A 21 8.64 -2.67 14.20
N LYS A 22 8.19 -1.59 14.86
CA LYS A 22 8.57 -1.22 16.23
C LYS A 22 7.36 -1.35 17.17
N TRP A 23 7.64 -1.43 18.47
CA TRP A 23 6.62 -1.64 19.50
C TRP A 23 6.99 -0.88 20.77
N GLY A 24 5.99 -0.52 21.57
CA GLY A 24 6.19 0.19 22.83
C GLY A 24 6.79 1.60 22.65
N ARG A 25 7.55 2.06 23.64
CA ARG A 25 8.12 3.41 23.65
C ARG A 25 9.46 3.48 22.92
N ILE A 26 9.56 4.39 21.96
CA ILE A 26 10.78 4.65 21.20
C ILE A 26 11.15 6.12 21.23
N GLN A 27 12.41 6.46 20.95
CA GLN A 27 12.81 7.85 20.71
C GLN A 27 12.10 8.39 19.46
N CYS A 28 11.59 9.62 19.57
CA CYS A 28 10.87 10.30 18.50
C CYS A 28 11.75 10.37 17.23
N PRO A 29 11.31 9.79 16.10
CA PRO A 29 12.12 9.76 14.89
C PRO A 29 12.28 11.14 14.25
N ALA A 30 11.39 12.10 14.55
CA ALA A 30 11.46 13.46 14.04
C ALA A 30 12.34 14.37 14.92
N CYS A 31 12.00 14.51 16.21
CA CYS A 31 12.65 15.48 17.11
C CYS A 31 13.86 14.93 17.86
N LYS A 32 13.90 13.61 18.13
CA LYS A 32 14.95 12.93 18.92
C LYS A 32 15.15 13.45 20.36
N ASP A 33 14.16 14.14 20.91
CA ASP A 33 14.20 14.79 22.24
C ASP A 33 13.17 14.22 23.25
N HIS A 34 12.18 13.48 22.78
CA HIS A 34 11.16 12.80 23.59
C HIS A 34 10.92 11.38 23.10
N THR A 35 10.20 10.59 23.90
CA THR A 35 9.73 9.27 23.50
C THR A 35 8.29 9.31 23.03
N ILE A 36 7.98 8.51 22.01
CA ILE A 36 6.61 8.26 21.55
C ILE A 36 6.24 6.81 21.84
N ASP A 37 4.95 6.55 22.09
CA ASP A 37 4.41 5.20 22.14
C ASP A 37 3.91 4.79 20.75
N VAL A 38 4.51 3.75 20.18
CA VAL A 38 4.23 3.34 18.78
C VAL A 38 2.79 2.90 18.60
N ASP A 39 2.26 2.12 19.54
CA ASP A 39 0.92 1.57 19.46
C ASP A 39 -0.14 2.67 19.56
N GLN A 40 0.07 3.64 20.46
CA GLN A 40 -0.77 4.82 20.58
C GLN A 40 -0.69 5.68 19.30
N CYS A 41 0.51 5.95 18.79
CA CYS A 41 0.72 6.76 17.60
C CYS A 41 0.01 6.14 16.37
N LEU A 42 0.17 4.83 16.13
CA LEU A 42 -0.50 4.15 15.02
C LEU A 42 -2.02 4.02 15.22
N SER A 43 -2.49 4.08 16.46
CA SER A 43 -3.92 4.04 16.81
C SER A 43 -4.61 5.40 16.81
N MET A 44 -3.86 6.51 16.67
CA MET A 44 -4.44 7.85 16.48
C MET A 44 -5.41 7.82 15.31
N LEU A 45 -6.60 8.41 15.49
CA LEU A 45 -7.69 8.33 14.49
C LEU A 45 -7.22 8.75 13.09
N TYR A 46 -6.46 9.84 13.01
CA TYR A 46 -5.90 10.35 11.75
C TYR A 46 -4.97 9.33 11.10
N ASN A 47 -3.98 8.81 11.83
CA ASN A 47 -3.02 7.85 11.29
C ASN A 47 -3.71 6.53 10.90
N LYS A 48 -4.65 6.06 11.73
CA LYS A 48 -5.39 4.84 11.47
C LYS A 48 -6.21 4.94 10.19
N GLU A 49 -6.93 6.04 9.97
CA GLU A 49 -7.68 6.28 8.74
C GLU A 49 -6.73 6.35 7.53
N LEU A 50 -5.66 7.13 7.63
CA LEU A 50 -4.68 7.30 6.57
C LEU A 50 -4.03 5.96 6.15
N ILE A 51 -3.62 5.14 7.14
CA ILE A 51 -3.05 3.81 6.90
C ILE A 51 -4.09 2.88 6.25
N LEU A 52 -5.34 2.88 6.73
CA LEU A 52 -6.40 2.04 6.17
C LEU A 52 -6.72 2.43 4.73
N ARG A 53 -6.84 3.73 4.44
CA ARG A 53 -7.10 4.24 3.10
C ARG A 53 -6.00 3.84 2.13
N ASN A 54 -4.72 3.98 2.52
CA ASN A 54 -3.60 3.57 1.67
C ASN A 54 -3.61 2.06 1.39
N LYS A 55 -3.98 1.23 2.37
CA LYS A 55 -4.13 -0.23 2.15
C LYS A 55 -5.24 -0.54 1.15
N ILE A 56 -6.39 0.11 1.29
CA ILE A 56 -7.53 -0.07 0.37
C ILE A 56 -7.14 0.35 -1.06
N GLU A 57 -6.48 1.49 -1.22
CA GLU A 57 -6.03 1.98 -2.54
C GLU A 57 -5.06 0.97 -3.20
N LEU A 58 -4.10 0.43 -2.46
CA LEU A 58 -3.17 -0.59 -2.98
C LEU A 58 -3.86 -1.91 -3.34
N ASP A 59 -4.80 -2.35 -2.53
CA ASP A 59 -5.57 -3.57 -2.81
C ASP A 59 -6.47 -3.40 -4.03
N LEU A 60 -7.08 -2.22 -4.20
CA LEU A 60 -7.87 -1.89 -5.39
C LEU A 60 -7.00 -1.88 -6.66
N ASP A 61 -5.84 -1.23 -6.62
CA ASP A 61 -4.91 -1.20 -7.76
C ASP A 61 -4.45 -2.60 -8.16
N LYS A 62 -4.19 -3.46 -7.17
CA LYS A 62 -3.85 -4.87 -7.41
C LYS A 62 -5.01 -5.62 -8.07
N ASN A 63 -6.22 -5.50 -7.54
CA ASN A 63 -7.39 -6.17 -8.10
C ASN A 63 -7.68 -5.72 -9.53
N LEU A 64 -7.57 -4.43 -9.81
CA LEU A 64 -7.72 -3.88 -11.17
C LEU A 64 -6.65 -4.44 -12.12
N LYS A 65 -5.41 -4.53 -11.66
CA LYS A 65 -4.31 -5.12 -12.45
C LYS A 65 -4.58 -6.59 -12.76
N ASP A 66 -5.03 -7.37 -11.78
CA ASP A 66 -5.33 -8.79 -11.96
C ASP A 66 -6.51 -8.98 -12.95
N GLU A 67 -7.57 -8.15 -12.84
CA GLU A 67 -8.68 -8.17 -13.80
C GLU A 67 -8.23 -7.81 -15.24
N LEU A 68 -7.36 -6.82 -15.38
CA LEU A 68 -6.82 -6.42 -16.67
C LEU A 68 -5.95 -7.52 -17.29
N MET A 69 -5.16 -8.23 -16.49
CA MET A 69 -4.36 -9.36 -16.98
C MET A 69 -5.25 -10.49 -17.52
N ILE A 70 -6.33 -10.85 -16.81
CA ILE A 70 -7.28 -11.87 -17.29
C ILE A 70 -7.90 -11.45 -18.62
N LYS A 71 -8.35 -10.20 -18.75
CA LYS A 71 -8.92 -9.69 -20.00
C LYS A 71 -7.92 -9.68 -21.16
N LEU A 72 -6.65 -9.42 -20.85
CA LEU A 72 -5.58 -9.41 -21.84
C LEU A 72 -5.28 -10.83 -22.34
N ASP A 73 -5.19 -11.81 -21.43
CA ASP A 73 -5.00 -13.22 -21.77
C ASP A 73 -6.15 -13.76 -22.64
N ASP A 74 -7.39 -13.41 -22.30
CA ASP A 74 -8.58 -13.73 -23.11
C ASP A 74 -8.49 -13.15 -24.54
N GLN A 75 -7.96 -11.93 -24.68
CA GLN A 75 -7.77 -11.32 -26.00
C GLN A 75 -6.66 -12.01 -26.80
N PHE A 76 -5.54 -12.35 -26.15
CA PHE A 76 -4.48 -13.11 -26.79
C PHE A 76 -4.98 -14.48 -27.27
N GLY A 77 -5.73 -15.21 -26.43
CA GLY A 77 -6.31 -16.49 -26.82
C GLY A 77 -7.22 -16.39 -28.05
N LYS A 78 -8.03 -15.32 -28.16
CA LYS A 78 -8.86 -15.08 -29.35
C LYS A 78 -8.04 -14.83 -30.60
N VAL A 79 -6.96 -14.05 -30.51
CA VAL A 79 -6.08 -13.76 -31.64
C VAL A 79 -5.32 -15.02 -32.08
N VAL A 80 -4.81 -15.80 -31.13
CA VAL A 80 -4.13 -17.09 -31.42
C VAL A 80 -5.08 -18.02 -32.19
N ASN A 81 -6.30 -18.22 -31.69
CA ASN A 81 -7.30 -19.05 -32.37
C ASN A 81 -7.61 -18.53 -33.79
N GLN A 82 -7.67 -17.22 -34.00
CA GLN A 82 -7.89 -16.64 -35.33
C GLN A 82 -6.73 -16.91 -36.30
N ILE A 83 -5.49 -16.85 -35.82
CA ILE A 83 -4.30 -17.16 -36.62
C ILE A 83 -4.30 -18.65 -36.98
N GLU A 84 -4.55 -19.53 -36.02
CA GLU A 84 -4.61 -20.98 -36.25
C GLU A 84 -5.64 -21.32 -37.33
N LEU A 85 -6.85 -20.77 -37.25
CA LEU A 85 -7.89 -20.95 -38.26
C LEU A 85 -7.48 -20.43 -39.66
N GLN A 86 -6.63 -19.42 -39.75
CA GLN A 86 -6.15 -18.89 -41.02
C GLN A 86 -4.99 -19.69 -41.61
N CYS A 87 -4.24 -20.44 -40.78
CA CYS A 87 -3.11 -21.26 -41.21
C CYS A 87 -3.47 -22.70 -41.58
N GLU A 88 -4.70 -23.15 -41.29
CA GLU A 88 -5.21 -24.48 -41.67
C GLU A 88 -5.70 -24.59 -43.14
N PHE A 89 -5.38 -23.61 -44.00
CA PHE A 89 -5.73 -23.58 -45.43
C PHE A 89 -4.50 -23.55 -46.35
#